data_AF-A0A517P3J9-F1
#
_entry.id   AF-A0A517P3J9-F1
#
_cell.length_a   1.000
_cell.length_b   1.000
_cell.length_c   1.000
_cell.angle_alpha   90.00
_cell.angle_beta   90.00
_cell.angle_gamma   90.00
#
_symmetry.space_group_name_H-M   'P 1'
#
loop_
_entity.id
_entity.type
_entity.pdbx_description
1 polymer ?
#
loop_
_entity_poly.entity_id
_entity_poly.type
_entity_poly.pdbx_seq_one_letter_code
_entity_poly.pdbx_strand_id
1 'polypeptide(L)'
;MRRRPHRPAGVFLSLALVASPALAAENAADAVQAHLAAGEFGAAAELAVGNDALLAKIAVAQFEAGAQQAAARTLSRMTATRADGRPARPGSAARGDDSLAGGSMADFQPLIDLIQTTTGGLENGGGWEEIDGEGGSLEEYQSGVQVDPLGKMAALTVRERADRLAALGLAARAATLNDDLAAPSDLRLVSLRGLEAEVAQRLAEGRSLPGSMRHLAGLTQVQYVLLVEPTADQPGDILLGGPAAGWGTDEAGRVVTDEGRPVLHLDDLVTVLRTFSDAGSGIFQCLIVPRQEGLKAVKEYAEASQAAGPLSGPSATRQFVAGLGQALGEQDVVYNGVPADSRVARVIAEADYRMKLIGIDKVQGAGIQSYFDLLGASGNTSGVPMKALRWWLTTDFDAVLHSADRDVFELVGSRVLCKSEDEFINADGTRQQTGQSSAVNSQFAAEFTNKFQALAAEDPVFAELQNVFDLSLAAALISAESLDERAGWNGDVFANEALYPTETAAEIATVDTAVNHRVYRGGEVVVQVAGGVRGDLNRVLANSEVYKTGVRLQNKFDDGELERPAGRWWWDAAN
;
A
#
# COMPACT_ATOMS: atom_id res chain seq x y z
N MET A 1 -60.43 61.40 39.86
CA MET A 1 -59.13 61.74 40.47
C MET A 1 -58.20 60.53 40.37
N ARG A 2 -56.97 60.74 39.89
CA ARG A 2 -55.80 59.82 39.87
C ARG A 2 -55.91 58.58 38.96
N ARG A 3 -54.89 58.13 38.24
CA ARG A 3 -53.69 58.69 37.55
C ARG A 3 -53.22 57.47 36.71
N ARG A 4 -52.95 57.64 35.42
CA ARG A 4 -52.44 56.58 34.53
C ARG A 4 -51.07 56.09 35.00
N PRO A 5 -50.72 54.79 34.90
CA PRO A 5 -49.36 54.33 35.12
C PRO A 5 -48.52 54.50 33.84
N HIS A 6 -47.31 55.02 34.03
CA HIS A 6 -46.27 55.22 33.03
C HIS A 6 -45.70 53.88 32.53
N ARG A 7 -45.47 53.78 31.22
CA ARG A 7 -44.61 52.77 30.59
C ARG A 7 -43.14 53.05 30.94
N PRO A 8 -42.31 52.06 31.31
CA PRO A 8 -40.86 52.21 31.25
C PRO A 8 -40.38 51.95 29.81
N ALA A 9 -39.57 52.88 29.30
CA ALA A 9 -38.83 52.70 28.07
C ALA A 9 -37.67 51.72 28.33
N GLY A 10 -37.75 50.52 27.75
CA GLY A 10 -36.64 49.58 27.70
C GLY A 10 -35.63 50.05 26.66
N VAL A 11 -34.44 50.43 27.10
CA VAL A 11 -33.28 50.67 26.25
C VAL A 11 -32.83 49.32 25.70
N PHE A 12 -33.03 49.08 24.41
CA PHE A 12 -32.37 47.99 23.69
C PHE A 12 -30.90 48.40 23.48
N LEU A 13 -30.00 47.82 24.26
CA LEU A 13 -28.57 47.87 24.00
C LEU A 13 -28.28 46.79 22.94
N SER A 14 -28.29 47.17 21.66
CA SER A 14 -27.78 46.31 20.59
C SER A 14 -26.27 46.19 20.75
N LEU A 15 -25.82 45.11 21.40
CA LEU A 15 -24.42 44.71 21.39
C LEU A 15 -24.10 44.19 19.98
N ALA A 16 -23.64 45.06 19.09
CA ALA A 16 -23.04 44.64 17.84
C ALA A 16 -21.73 43.91 18.20
N LEU A 17 -21.74 42.58 18.09
CA LEU A 17 -20.53 41.77 18.18
C LEU A 17 -19.68 42.11 16.96
N VAL A 18 -18.78 43.08 17.11
CA VAL A 18 -17.75 43.35 16.11
C VAL A 18 -16.78 42.16 16.18
N ALA A 19 -16.94 41.21 15.26
CA ALA A 19 -15.91 40.20 15.04
C ALA A 19 -14.60 40.94 14.78
N SER A 20 -13.63 40.75 15.68
CA SER A 20 -12.34 41.42 15.55
C SER A 20 -11.63 40.87 14.31
N PRO A 21 -11.05 41.71 13.44
CA PRO A 21 -10.34 41.25 12.25
C PRO A 21 -9.16 40.31 12.57
N ALA A 22 -8.66 40.33 13.81
CA ALA A 22 -7.67 39.40 14.33
C ALA A 22 -8.19 37.95 14.39
N LEU A 23 -9.41 37.71 14.90
CA LEU A 23 -10.02 36.38 14.99
C LEU A 23 -10.32 35.78 13.60
N ALA A 24 -10.71 36.63 12.63
CA ALA A 24 -10.92 36.20 11.25
C ALA A 24 -9.60 35.88 10.52
N ALA A 25 -8.53 36.62 10.82
CA ALA A 25 -7.20 36.38 10.25
C ALA A 25 -6.50 35.14 10.84
N GLU A 26 -6.74 34.84 12.12
CA GLU A 26 -6.25 33.65 12.82
C GLU A 26 -6.91 32.39 12.25
N ASN A 27 -8.25 32.39 12.09
CA ASN A 27 -8.97 31.29 11.44
C ASN A 27 -8.53 31.05 9.97
N ALA A 28 -8.20 32.11 9.23
CA ALA A 28 -7.71 31.98 7.85
C ALA A 28 -6.29 31.39 7.79
N ALA A 29 -5.43 31.71 8.75
CA ALA A 29 -4.08 31.15 8.83
C ALA A 29 -4.10 29.65 9.16
N ASP A 30 -4.97 29.24 10.09
CA ASP A 30 -5.15 27.84 10.46
C ASP A 30 -5.77 27.02 9.32
N ALA A 31 -6.76 27.58 8.61
CA ALA A 31 -7.34 26.94 7.43
C ALA A 31 -6.31 26.78 6.29
N VAL A 32 -5.50 27.81 6.03
CA VAL A 32 -4.41 27.72 5.04
C VAL A 32 -3.38 26.66 5.44
N GLN A 33 -3.00 26.60 6.72
CA GLN A 33 -2.06 25.59 7.22
C GLN A 33 -2.61 24.17 7.05
N ALA A 34 -3.91 23.97 7.31
CA ALA A 34 -4.58 22.69 7.12
C ALA A 34 -4.58 22.23 5.66
N HIS A 35 -4.89 23.13 4.72
CA HIS A 35 -4.81 22.81 3.28
C HIS A 35 -3.37 22.57 2.81
N LEU A 36 -2.39 23.31 3.34
CA LEU A 36 -0.99 23.08 3.03
C LEU A 36 -0.52 21.69 3.46
N ALA A 37 -0.92 21.27 4.66
CA ALA A 37 -0.64 19.94 5.21
C ALA A 37 -1.27 18.80 4.41
N ALA A 38 -2.48 19.00 3.89
CA ALA A 38 -3.15 18.04 3.01
C ALA A 38 -2.55 18.01 1.59
N GLY A 39 -1.66 18.96 1.26
CA GLY A 39 -1.16 19.20 -0.08
C GLY A 39 -2.15 19.93 -0.99
N GLU A 40 -3.25 20.46 -0.47
CA GLU A 40 -4.30 21.15 -1.24
C GLU A 40 -3.88 22.60 -1.52
N PHE A 41 -2.75 22.76 -2.23
CA PHE A 41 -2.12 24.07 -2.45
C PHE A 41 -3.01 25.07 -3.20
N GLY A 42 -3.96 24.58 -4.02
CA GLY A 42 -4.93 25.42 -4.72
C GLY A 42 -5.93 26.05 -3.76
N ALA A 43 -6.57 25.23 -2.90
CA ALA A 43 -7.48 25.69 -1.86
C ALA A 43 -6.78 26.62 -0.86
N ALA A 44 -5.55 26.28 -0.46
CA ALA A 44 -4.71 27.15 0.38
C ALA A 44 -4.48 28.52 -0.28
N ALA A 45 -4.17 28.54 -1.58
CA ALA A 45 -3.90 29.78 -2.32
C ALA A 45 -5.13 30.68 -2.49
N GLU A 46 -6.33 30.11 -2.62
CA GLU A 46 -7.58 30.87 -2.67
C GLU A 46 -7.93 31.50 -1.31
N LEU A 47 -7.67 30.81 -0.21
CA LEU A 47 -7.88 31.34 1.15
C LEU A 47 -6.85 32.42 1.54
N ALA A 48 -5.67 32.39 0.93
CA ALA A 48 -4.59 33.34 1.20
C ALA A 48 -4.61 34.61 0.31
N VAL A 49 -5.61 34.79 -0.55
CA VAL A 49 -5.70 35.95 -1.44
C VAL A 49 -5.66 37.26 -0.65
N GLY A 50 -4.71 38.14 -0.98
CA GLY A 50 -4.51 39.42 -0.31
C GLY A 50 -3.72 39.36 1.00
N ASN A 51 -3.22 38.18 1.41
CA ASN A 51 -2.37 38.02 2.59
C ASN A 51 -0.98 37.50 2.18
N ASP A 52 -0.04 38.42 1.95
CA ASP A 52 1.33 38.13 1.51
C ASP A 52 2.08 37.16 2.43
N ALA A 53 1.81 37.18 3.73
CA ALA A 53 2.47 36.27 4.69
C ALA A 53 1.99 34.83 4.51
N LEU A 54 0.70 34.62 4.22
CA LEU A 54 0.16 33.28 3.94
C LEU A 54 0.55 32.80 2.54
N LEU A 55 0.55 33.68 1.53
CA LEU A 55 1.04 33.35 0.19
C LEU A 55 2.53 32.97 0.21
N ALA A 56 3.35 33.64 1.03
CA ALA A 56 4.75 33.25 1.23
C ALA A 56 4.90 31.85 1.83
N LYS A 57 4.11 31.52 2.86
CA LYS A 57 4.09 30.16 3.45
C LYS A 57 3.67 29.10 2.43
N ILE A 58 2.67 29.40 1.60
CA ILE A 58 2.21 28.51 0.54
C ILE A 58 3.30 28.30 -0.51
N ALA A 59 4.00 29.36 -0.91
CA ALA A 59 5.09 29.26 -1.87
C ALA A 59 6.27 28.44 -1.33
N VAL A 60 6.60 28.56 -0.04
CA VAL A 60 7.64 27.74 0.62
C VAL A 60 7.23 26.28 0.64
N ALA A 61 6.02 25.95 1.09
CA ALA A 61 5.54 24.57 1.10
C ALA A 61 5.43 23.96 -0.31
N GLN A 62 5.03 24.76 -1.31
CA GLN A 62 5.06 24.36 -2.73
C GLN A 62 6.49 24.08 -3.20
N PHE A 63 7.47 24.90 -2.78
CA PHE A 63 8.88 24.70 -3.14
C PHE A 63 9.45 23.43 -2.49
N GLU A 64 9.19 23.22 -1.20
CA GLU A 64 9.60 22.01 -0.44
C GLU A 64 8.96 20.73 -1.00
N ALA A 65 7.71 20.82 -1.49
CA ALA A 65 7.03 19.74 -2.18
C ALA A 65 7.49 19.54 -3.65
N GLY A 66 8.52 20.27 -4.11
CA GLY A 66 9.08 20.17 -5.47
C GLY A 66 8.31 20.91 -6.56
N ALA A 67 7.26 21.67 -6.22
CA ALA A 67 6.42 22.42 -7.15
C ALA A 67 6.97 23.85 -7.42
N GLN A 68 8.19 23.94 -7.95
CA GLN A 68 8.93 25.20 -8.15
C GLN A 68 8.18 26.24 -9.01
N GLN A 69 7.47 25.79 -10.05
CA GLN A 69 6.68 26.70 -10.91
C GLN A 69 5.44 27.24 -10.18
N ALA A 70 4.80 26.44 -9.33
CA ALA A 70 3.66 26.87 -8.53
C ALA A 70 4.11 27.89 -7.47
N ALA A 71 5.24 27.63 -6.80
CA ALA A 71 5.86 28.56 -5.86
C ALA A 71 6.13 29.92 -6.53
N ALA A 72 6.70 29.92 -7.75
CA ALA A 72 6.94 31.15 -8.51
C ALA A 72 5.65 31.92 -8.85
N ARG A 73 4.57 31.21 -9.22
CA ARG A 73 3.25 31.84 -9.48
C ARG A 73 2.64 32.43 -8.20
N THR A 74 2.73 31.72 -7.07
CA THR A 74 2.25 32.20 -5.77
C THR A 74 3.03 33.43 -5.31
N LEU A 75 4.35 33.44 -5.46
CA LEU A 75 5.20 34.62 -5.20
C LEU A 75 4.88 35.79 -6.12
N SER A 76 4.53 35.52 -7.39
CA SER A 76 4.12 36.56 -8.34
C SER A 76 2.83 37.25 -7.91
N ARG A 77 1.90 36.53 -7.25
CA ARG A 77 0.67 37.12 -6.68
C ARG A 77 0.99 38.13 -5.57
N MET A 78 1.98 37.86 -4.72
CA MET A 78 2.44 38.83 -3.69
C MET A 78 2.97 40.13 -4.31
N THR A 79 3.68 40.02 -5.45
CA THR A 79 4.19 41.22 -6.15
C THR A 79 3.08 42.05 -6.80
N ALA A 80 1.99 41.41 -7.22
CA ALA A 80 0.81 42.09 -7.76
C ALA A 80 0.04 42.84 -6.66
N THR A 81 -0.09 42.27 -5.46
CA THR A 81 -0.73 42.91 -4.31
C THR A 81 0.04 44.16 -3.83
N ARG A 82 1.37 44.17 -3.99
CA ARG A 82 2.22 45.35 -3.73
C ARG A 82 2.06 46.48 -4.75
N ALA A 83 1.57 46.19 -5.95
CA ALA A 83 1.41 47.19 -7.01
C ALA A 83 0.10 48.00 -6.90
N ASP A 84 -0.80 47.62 -5.99
CA ASP A 84 -2.19 48.12 -5.94
C ASP A 84 -2.38 49.47 -5.19
N GLY A 85 -1.34 50.32 -5.19
CA GLY A 85 -1.38 51.67 -4.64
C GLY A 85 -1.88 52.76 -5.61
N ARG A 86 -2.38 52.43 -6.81
CA ARG A 86 -2.85 53.42 -7.80
C ARG A 86 -3.93 52.86 -8.72
N PRO A 87 -5.05 53.56 -8.98
CA PRO A 87 -6.15 52.98 -9.73
C PRO A 87 -5.80 52.90 -11.22
N ALA A 88 -5.80 51.70 -11.79
CA ALA A 88 -5.72 51.49 -13.23
C ALA A 88 -7.11 51.17 -13.81
N ARG A 89 -7.49 51.93 -14.85
CA ARG A 89 -8.73 51.75 -15.63
C ARG A 89 -8.63 50.48 -16.49
N PRO A 90 -9.75 49.80 -16.78
CA PRO A 90 -9.74 48.59 -17.61
C PRO A 90 -9.66 48.96 -19.10
N GLY A 91 -8.75 48.34 -19.85
CA GLY A 91 -8.71 48.52 -21.30
C GLY A 91 -7.60 47.78 -22.05
N SER A 92 -8.05 46.92 -22.96
CA SER A 92 -7.39 46.41 -24.18
C SER A 92 -6.46 45.19 -24.09
N ALA A 93 -6.88 44.15 -24.81
CA ALA A 93 -6.12 42.99 -25.22
C ALA A 93 -5.10 43.35 -26.31
N ALA A 94 -3.94 42.69 -26.29
CA ALA A 94 -3.12 42.49 -27.48
C ALA A 94 -2.30 41.20 -27.36
N ARG A 95 -2.43 40.35 -28.39
CA ARG A 95 -1.53 39.23 -28.72
C ARG A 95 -0.13 39.76 -29.02
N GLY A 96 0.90 39.05 -28.59
CA GLY A 96 2.30 39.28 -28.96
C GLY A 96 3.13 38.05 -28.64
N ASP A 97 3.82 37.57 -29.66
CA ASP A 97 4.51 36.29 -29.80
C ASP A 97 5.89 36.26 -29.11
N ASP A 98 6.41 35.04 -29.05
CA ASP A 98 7.66 34.50 -28.50
C ASP A 98 8.94 35.39 -28.52
N SER A 99 9.71 35.36 -27.42
CA SER A 99 11.19 35.43 -27.47
C SER A 99 11.84 35.09 -26.12
N LEU A 100 12.50 33.92 -26.09
CA LEU A 100 13.55 33.53 -25.16
C LEU A 100 14.77 34.47 -25.27
N ALA A 101 15.17 35.12 -24.17
CA ALA A 101 16.57 35.51 -23.92
C ALA A 101 16.82 36.00 -22.48
N GLY A 102 17.83 35.42 -21.83
CA GLY A 102 18.81 36.18 -21.05
C GLY A 102 18.57 36.30 -19.55
N GLY A 103 19.29 35.48 -18.77
CA GLY A 103 19.20 35.40 -17.32
C GLY A 103 19.33 36.70 -16.53
N SER A 104 18.45 36.85 -15.55
CA SER A 104 18.75 37.52 -14.28
C SER A 104 18.82 36.43 -13.22
N MET A 105 20.01 36.15 -12.69
CA MET A 105 20.15 35.24 -11.55
C MET A 105 19.34 35.78 -10.37
N ALA A 106 18.43 34.96 -9.83
CA ALA A 106 17.82 35.23 -8.55
C ALA A 106 18.93 35.22 -7.47
N ASP A 107 18.90 36.21 -6.58
CA ASP A 107 19.84 36.32 -5.46
C ASP A 107 19.42 35.34 -4.35
N PHE A 108 20.17 34.25 -4.19
CA PHE A 108 19.91 33.17 -3.23
C PHE A 108 20.59 33.39 -1.87
N GLN A 109 21.26 34.53 -1.66
CA GLN A 109 21.94 34.81 -0.40
C GLN A 109 21.02 34.76 0.84
N PRO A 110 19.75 35.24 0.79
CA PRO A 110 18.83 35.13 1.93
C PRO A 110 18.45 33.69 2.27
N LEU A 111 18.49 32.77 1.29
CA LEU A 111 18.17 31.35 1.47
C LEU A 111 19.32 30.59 2.15
N ILE A 112 20.56 30.95 1.81
CA ILE A 112 21.77 30.38 2.42
C ILE A 112 21.88 30.78 3.90
N ASP A 113 21.59 32.04 4.20
CA ASP A 113 21.66 32.57 5.57
C ASP A 113 20.60 31.91 6.49
N LEU A 114 19.44 31.56 5.94
CA LEU A 114 18.37 30.85 6.65
C LEU A 114 18.74 29.39 6.94
N ILE A 115 19.34 28.68 5.97
CA ILE A 115 19.76 27.29 6.16
C ILE A 115 20.86 27.18 7.24
N GLN A 116 21.81 28.12 7.25
CA GLN A 116 22.91 28.15 8.21
C GLN A 116 22.47 28.50 9.64
N THR A 117 21.38 29.27 9.80
CA THR A 117 20.85 29.61 11.14
C THR A 117 19.91 28.54 11.71
N THR A 118 19.34 27.67 10.88
CA THR A 118 18.33 26.69 11.31
C THR A 118 18.91 25.28 11.56
N THR A 119 20.13 25.00 11.10
CA THR A 119 20.84 23.72 11.33
C THR A 119 22.05 23.92 12.24
N GLY A 120 21.81 23.92 13.55
CA GLY A 120 22.87 23.91 14.56
C GLY A 120 23.88 22.78 14.34
N GLY A 121 25.16 23.13 14.30
CA GLY A 121 26.27 22.30 13.85
C GLY A 121 26.45 20.95 14.55
N LEU A 122 26.80 19.95 13.74
CA LEU A 122 27.25 18.61 14.15
C LEU A 122 28.78 18.55 14.06
N GLU A 123 29.47 19.13 15.03
CA GLU A 123 30.83 18.74 15.41
C GLU A 123 30.71 17.79 16.60
N ASN A 124 30.96 16.48 16.39
CA ASN A 124 31.65 15.57 17.33
C ASN A 124 31.51 14.11 16.86
N GLY A 125 32.64 13.53 16.44
CA GLY A 125 32.74 12.17 15.93
C GLY A 125 32.85 11.07 17.00
N GLY A 126 32.89 9.84 16.52
CA GLY A 126 33.26 8.64 17.28
C GLY A 126 33.39 7.45 16.33
N GLY A 127 34.62 6.95 16.16
CA GLY A 127 34.94 5.70 15.47
C GLY A 127 35.10 4.52 16.44
N TRP A 128 35.76 3.46 15.94
CA TRP A 128 36.11 2.13 16.53
C TRP A 128 35.05 1.04 16.29
N GLU A 129 35.32 -0.20 15.89
CA GLU A 129 36.50 -0.94 15.38
C GLU A 129 36.00 -2.36 14.94
N GLU A 130 36.81 -3.10 14.16
CA GLU A 130 36.58 -4.49 13.71
C GLU A 130 36.61 -5.53 14.86
N ILE A 131 36.00 -6.71 14.67
CA ILE A 131 36.55 -8.06 15.02
C ILE A 131 35.72 -9.20 14.35
N ASP A 132 36.47 -10.26 14.03
CA ASP A 132 36.25 -11.51 13.27
C ASP A 132 35.20 -12.55 13.75
N GLY A 133 34.64 -13.29 12.77
CA GLY A 133 34.92 -14.74 12.56
C GLY A 133 34.31 -15.83 13.46
N GLU A 134 33.50 -16.70 12.80
CA GLU A 134 33.00 -18.05 13.18
C GLU A 134 31.73 -18.19 14.05
N GLY A 135 30.68 -18.77 13.45
CA GLY A 135 29.64 -19.49 14.20
C GLY A 135 28.24 -19.55 13.57
N GLY A 136 28.06 -20.27 12.46
CA GLY A 136 26.75 -20.68 11.91
C GLY A 136 25.89 -19.55 11.34
N SER A 137 25.82 -19.43 10.01
CA SER A 137 24.96 -18.44 9.35
C SER A 137 23.48 -18.80 9.51
N LEU A 138 22.87 -18.37 10.61
CA LEU A 138 21.53 -17.82 10.56
C LEU A 138 21.67 -16.49 9.81
N GLU A 139 21.40 -16.50 8.51
CA GLU A 139 21.21 -15.25 7.78
C GLU A 139 19.92 -14.63 8.30
N GLU A 140 20.03 -13.53 9.05
CA GLU A 140 18.90 -12.65 9.31
C GLU A 140 18.39 -12.14 7.95
N TYR A 141 17.28 -12.72 7.50
CA TYR A 141 16.57 -12.23 6.33
C TYR A 141 15.79 -10.97 6.71
N GLN A 142 16.29 -9.81 6.31
CA GLN A 142 15.45 -8.61 6.30
C GLN A 142 14.48 -8.68 5.11
N SER A 143 13.22 -8.31 5.34
CA SER A 143 12.16 -8.33 4.32
C SER A 143 12.58 -7.50 3.10
N GLY A 144 12.36 -7.96 1.87
CA GLY A 144 12.70 -7.20 0.67
C GLY A 144 13.18 -8.07 -0.50
N VAL A 145 12.68 -7.76 -1.69
CA VAL A 145 13.03 -8.42 -2.94
C VAL A 145 13.76 -7.45 -3.86
N GLN A 146 14.91 -7.87 -4.38
CA GLN A 146 15.57 -7.23 -5.52
C GLN A 146 15.21 -7.99 -6.80
N VAL A 147 14.95 -7.24 -7.86
CA VAL A 147 14.74 -7.79 -9.20
C VAL A 147 15.91 -7.36 -10.05
N ASP A 148 16.61 -8.31 -10.67
CA ASP A 148 17.71 -8.01 -11.57
C ASP A 148 17.20 -7.52 -12.95
N PRO A 149 18.07 -6.98 -13.83
CA PRO A 149 17.64 -6.53 -15.16
C PRO A 149 17.07 -7.63 -16.08
N LEU A 150 17.23 -8.90 -15.73
CA LEU A 150 16.65 -10.04 -16.45
C LEU A 150 15.30 -10.48 -15.87
N GLY A 151 14.79 -9.78 -14.85
CA GLY A 151 13.52 -10.08 -14.20
C GLY A 151 13.62 -11.19 -13.14
N LYS A 152 14.83 -11.56 -12.72
CA LYS A 152 15.03 -12.58 -11.69
C LYS A 152 14.84 -11.96 -10.31
N MET A 153 14.03 -12.61 -9.50
CA MET A 153 13.85 -12.28 -8.09
C MET A 153 14.97 -12.86 -7.24
N ALA A 154 15.62 -12.00 -6.45
CA ALA A 154 16.55 -12.38 -5.40
C ALA A 154 16.12 -11.78 -4.05
N ALA A 155 16.26 -12.57 -2.98
CA ALA A 155 16.09 -12.06 -1.63
C ALA A 155 17.28 -11.15 -1.27
N LEU A 156 17.01 -10.00 -0.63
CA LEU A 156 18.08 -9.14 -0.12
C LEU A 156 18.85 -9.89 0.98
N THR A 157 20.16 -10.07 0.80
CA THR A 157 21.07 -10.48 1.88
C THR A 157 21.69 -9.21 2.49
N VAL A 158 21.95 -9.22 3.80
CA VAL A 158 22.39 -8.07 4.64
C VAL A 158 23.81 -7.58 4.30
N ARG A 159 24.16 -7.41 3.02
CA ARG A 159 25.48 -6.88 2.66
C ARG A 159 25.53 -5.87 1.51
N GLU A 160 24.39 -5.39 1.05
CA GLU A 160 24.37 -4.34 0.02
C GLU A 160 23.42 -3.21 0.38
N ARG A 161 23.86 -2.36 1.30
CA ARG A 161 23.52 -0.92 1.32
C ARG A 161 24.54 -0.15 2.16
N ALA A 162 25.65 0.22 1.53
CA ALA A 162 26.30 1.47 1.88
C ALA A 162 25.66 2.54 1.00
N ASP A 163 24.90 3.46 1.60
CA ASP A 163 24.95 4.86 1.19
C ASP A 163 24.22 5.76 2.18
N ARG A 164 24.98 6.67 2.80
CA ARG A 164 24.50 7.79 3.65
C ARG A 164 23.40 8.63 2.98
N LEU A 165 23.25 8.56 1.65
CA LEU A 165 22.20 9.23 0.88
C LEU A 165 20.82 8.63 1.09
N ALA A 166 20.69 7.31 1.29
CA ALA A 166 19.40 6.69 1.59
C ALA A 166 18.91 7.13 2.97
N ALA A 167 19.77 7.08 3.99
CA ALA A 167 19.45 7.53 5.35
C ALA A 167 19.05 9.02 5.43
N LEU A 168 19.71 9.88 4.64
CA LEU A 168 19.34 11.30 4.53
C LEU A 168 17.98 11.51 3.81
N GLY A 169 17.65 10.66 2.82
CA GLY A 169 16.34 10.66 2.16
C GLY A 169 15.20 10.12 3.02
N LEU A 170 15.49 9.16 3.91
CA LEU A 170 14.54 8.58 4.87
C LEU A 170 14.13 9.62 5.94
N ALA A 171 15.11 10.31 6.54
CA ALA A 171 14.87 11.33 7.56
C ALA A 171 14.15 12.59 7.01
N ALA A 172 14.46 12.99 5.77
CA ALA A 172 13.83 14.15 5.14
C ALA A 172 12.34 13.92 4.79
N ARG A 173 11.92 12.68 4.55
CA ARG A 173 10.55 12.33 4.16
C ARG A 173 9.61 12.11 5.34
N ALA A 174 10.10 11.57 6.46
CA ALA A 174 9.34 11.52 7.71
C ALA A 174 8.96 12.93 8.20
N ALA A 175 9.83 13.92 7.96
CA ALA A 175 9.58 15.33 8.29
C ALA A 175 8.54 16.04 7.38
N THR A 176 7.97 15.34 6.38
CA THR A 176 6.98 15.91 5.45
C THR A 176 5.52 15.63 5.85
N LEU A 177 5.28 14.83 6.89
CA LEU A 177 3.94 14.58 7.42
C LEU A 177 3.58 15.67 8.44
N ASN A 178 2.39 16.27 8.28
CA ASN A 178 1.85 17.16 9.32
C ASN A 178 1.21 16.35 10.45
N ASP A 179 1.03 16.98 11.61
CA ASP A 179 0.52 16.39 12.85
C ASP A 179 -0.78 15.58 12.65
N ASP A 180 -1.75 16.09 11.86
CA ASP A 180 -3.02 15.38 11.60
C ASP A 180 -2.83 14.06 10.82
N LEU A 181 -1.92 14.04 9.83
CA LEU A 181 -1.63 12.83 9.04
C LEU A 181 -0.79 11.83 9.85
N ALA A 182 0.11 12.34 10.68
CA ALA A 182 0.99 11.54 11.52
C ALA A 182 0.24 10.91 12.71
N ALA A 183 -0.82 11.56 13.19
CA ALA A 183 -1.62 11.04 14.29
C ALA A 183 -2.29 9.71 13.92
N PRO A 184 -2.26 8.71 14.83
CA PRO A 184 -3.01 7.47 14.65
C PRO A 184 -4.52 7.75 14.71
N SER A 185 -5.26 7.03 13.87
CA SER A 185 -6.72 7.11 13.75
C SER A 185 -7.30 5.72 13.68
N ASP A 186 -8.30 5.43 14.51
CA ASP A 186 -9.03 4.16 14.46
C ASP A 186 -9.91 4.07 13.20
N LEU A 187 -10.36 5.22 12.69
CA LEU A 187 -11.20 5.34 11.52
C LEU A 187 -10.92 6.63 10.74
N ARG A 188 -10.04 6.51 9.74
CA ARG A 188 -9.85 7.51 8.69
C ARG A 188 -10.73 7.16 7.50
N LEU A 189 -11.41 8.16 6.96
CA LEU A 189 -12.23 8.06 5.76
C LEU A 189 -11.49 8.74 4.59
N VAL A 190 -11.46 8.05 3.44
CA VAL A 190 -10.89 8.55 2.18
C VAL A 190 -12.00 8.59 1.13
N SER A 191 -12.29 9.78 0.62
CA SER A 191 -13.27 10.04 -0.44
C SER A 191 -12.65 9.72 -1.82
N LEU A 192 -13.20 8.74 -2.52
CA LEU A 192 -12.72 8.36 -3.85
C LEU A 192 -12.92 9.49 -4.86
N ARG A 193 -14.09 10.16 -4.83
CA ARG A 193 -14.34 11.31 -5.72
C ARG A 193 -13.40 12.47 -5.42
N GLY A 194 -13.21 12.78 -4.13
CA GLY A 194 -12.38 13.90 -3.70
C GLY A 194 -10.91 13.67 -4.04
N LEU A 195 -10.43 12.46 -3.78
CA LEU A 195 -9.06 12.06 -4.09
C LEU A 195 -8.82 12.12 -5.61
N GLU A 196 -9.74 11.58 -6.39
CA GLU A 196 -9.63 11.63 -7.85
C GLU A 196 -9.63 13.07 -8.38
N ALA A 197 -10.51 13.94 -7.88
CA ALA A 197 -10.58 15.33 -8.34
C ALA A 197 -9.27 16.08 -8.07
N GLU A 198 -8.67 15.90 -6.89
CA GLU A 198 -7.40 16.55 -6.56
C GLU A 198 -6.22 15.94 -7.33
N VAL A 199 -6.21 14.62 -7.56
CA VAL A 199 -5.24 13.96 -8.45
C VAL A 199 -5.36 14.50 -9.87
N ALA A 200 -6.57 14.55 -10.41
CA ALA A 200 -6.86 15.06 -11.75
C ALA A 200 -6.35 16.50 -11.91
N GLN A 201 -6.64 17.36 -10.93
CA GLN A 201 -6.17 18.75 -10.93
C GLN A 201 -4.63 18.82 -10.94
N ARG A 202 -3.96 18.05 -10.08
CA ARG A 202 -2.50 18.04 -10.00
C ARG A 202 -1.85 17.57 -11.29
N LEU A 203 -2.37 16.48 -11.87
CA LEU A 203 -1.86 15.95 -13.13
C LEU A 203 -2.06 16.94 -14.28
N ALA A 204 -3.22 17.59 -14.38
CA ALA A 204 -3.49 18.62 -15.38
C ALA A 204 -2.55 19.83 -15.24
N GLU A 205 -2.11 20.14 -14.02
CA GLU A 205 -1.15 21.20 -13.72
C GLU A 205 0.31 20.76 -13.81
N GLY A 206 0.60 19.50 -14.13
CA GLY A 206 1.95 18.93 -14.18
C GLY A 206 2.64 18.85 -12.81
N ARG A 207 1.86 18.79 -11.72
CA ARG A 207 2.35 18.64 -10.35
C ARG A 207 2.51 17.16 -9.98
N SER A 208 3.55 16.85 -9.21
CA SER A 208 3.70 15.53 -8.60
C SER A 208 2.61 15.25 -7.57
N LEU A 209 2.32 13.98 -7.32
CA LEU A 209 1.41 13.58 -6.25
C LEU A 209 2.15 13.55 -4.90
N PRO A 210 1.59 14.17 -3.85
CA PRO A 210 2.20 14.19 -2.54
C PRO A 210 2.14 12.79 -1.90
N GLY A 211 2.95 12.59 -0.86
CA GLY A 211 2.93 11.34 -0.09
C GLY A 211 1.55 11.00 0.48
N SER A 212 0.78 12.01 0.92
CA SER A 212 -0.57 11.82 1.44
C SER A 212 -1.48 11.11 0.44
N MET A 213 -1.53 11.54 -0.82
CA MET A 213 -2.36 10.89 -1.85
C MET A 213 -1.82 9.52 -2.25
N ARG A 214 -0.49 9.42 -2.46
CA ARG A 214 0.13 8.14 -2.87
C ARG A 214 -0.09 7.02 -1.85
N HIS A 215 -0.21 7.36 -0.56
CA HIS A 215 -0.40 6.42 0.52
C HIS A 215 -1.79 6.48 1.18
N LEU A 216 -2.81 6.94 0.43
CA LEU A 216 -4.21 7.01 0.86
C LEU A 216 -4.40 7.55 2.29
N ALA A 217 -3.75 8.69 2.56
CA ALA A 217 -3.74 9.37 3.86
C ALA A 217 -3.30 8.47 5.04
N GLY A 218 -2.41 7.51 4.80
CA GLY A 218 -1.86 6.65 5.84
C GLY A 218 -2.79 5.51 6.26
N LEU A 219 -3.88 5.25 5.52
CA LEU A 219 -4.71 4.07 5.75
C LEU A 219 -3.83 2.82 5.74
N THR A 220 -3.98 1.97 6.74
CA THR A 220 -3.23 0.71 6.89
C THR A 220 -4.07 -0.52 6.55
N GLN A 221 -5.39 -0.35 6.44
CA GLN A 221 -6.35 -1.39 6.10
C GLN A 221 -7.68 -0.79 5.65
N VAL A 222 -8.41 -1.48 4.75
CA VAL A 222 -9.82 -1.18 4.48
C VAL A 222 -10.72 -2.05 5.35
N GLN A 223 -11.42 -1.43 6.29
CA GLN A 223 -12.45 -2.07 7.12
C GLN A 223 -13.86 -1.77 6.62
N TYR A 224 -14.06 -0.61 5.99
CA TYR A 224 -15.37 -0.16 5.52
C TYR A 224 -15.31 0.32 4.08
N VAL A 225 -16.39 0.04 3.35
CA VAL A 225 -16.74 0.72 2.10
C VAL A 225 -18.09 1.37 2.35
N LEU A 226 -18.18 2.68 2.14
CA LEU A 226 -19.38 3.46 2.45
C LEU A 226 -19.84 4.19 1.19
N LEU A 227 -21.13 4.16 0.93
CA LEU A 227 -21.78 4.92 -0.12
C LEU A 227 -22.42 6.15 0.51
N VAL A 228 -22.06 7.33 -0.01
CA VAL A 228 -22.80 8.56 0.23
C VAL A 228 -23.65 8.82 -1.01
N GLU A 229 -24.97 8.73 -0.89
CA GLU A 229 -25.85 8.98 -2.03
C GLU A 229 -25.90 10.46 -2.41
N PRO A 230 -26.01 10.79 -3.72
CA PRO A 230 -26.10 12.17 -4.17
C PRO A 230 -27.39 12.83 -3.65
N THR A 231 -27.27 14.10 -3.26
CA THR A 231 -28.42 14.96 -2.95
C THR A 231 -28.62 16.01 -4.03
N ALA A 232 -29.66 16.83 -3.91
CA ALA A 232 -29.89 17.93 -4.86
C ALA A 232 -28.73 18.96 -4.88
N ASP A 233 -28.04 19.11 -3.76
CA ASP A 233 -27.04 20.17 -3.55
C ASP A 233 -25.60 19.63 -3.44
N GLN A 234 -25.41 18.32 -3.26
CA GLN A 234 -24.09 17.70 -3.10
C GLN A 234 -23.96 16.41 -3.93
N PRO A 235 -22.84 16.19 -4.63
CA PRO A 235 -22.61 14.94 -5.34
C PRO A 235 -22.42 13.78 -4.35
N GLY A 236 -22.80 12.57 -4.76
CA GLY A 236 -22.56 11.36 -3.97
C GLY A 236 -21.08 10.98 -3.98
N ASP A 237 -20.68 10.04 -3.13
CA ASP A 237 -19.29 9.61 -2.99
C ASP A 237 -19.19 8.15 -2.59
N ILE A 238 -18.00 7.59 -2.74
CA ILE A 238 -17.62 6.30 -2.18
C ILE A 238 -16.46 6.55 -1.23
N LEU A 239 -16.60 6.11 0.02
CA LEU A 239 -15.57 6.28 1.04
C LEU A 239 -14.93 4.93 1.37
N LEU A 240 -13.61 4.91 1.42
CA LEU A 240 -12.86 3.82 2.04
C LEU A 240 -12.53 4.20 3.48
N GLY A 241 -12.88 3.32 4.42
CA GLY A 241 -12.71 3.58 5.85
C GLY A 241 -11.84 2.53 6.54
N GLY A 242 -10.96 2.95 7.43
CA GLY A 242 -10.21 2.04 8.28
C GLY A 242 -9.13 2.73 9.12
N PRO A 243 -8.30 1.96 9.83
CA PRO A 243 -7.26 2.50 10.69
C PRO A 243 -6.16 3.15 9.86
N ALA A 244 -5.63 4.27 10.35
CA ALA A 244 -4.54 5.01 9.72
C ALA A 244 -3.50 5.44 10.75
N ALA A 245 -2.27 5.65 10.29
CA ALA A 245 -1.21 6.24 11.09
C ALA A 245 -0.19 6.95 10.19
N GLY A 246 0.71 7.71 10.80
CA GLY A 246 1.91 8.20 10.14
C GLY A 246 2.77 7.05 9.59
N TRP A 247 3.53 7.34 8.54
CA TRP A 247 4.37 6.35 7.89
C TRP A 247 5.77 6.88 7.57
N GLY A 248 6.72 5.98 7.60
CA GLY A 248 8.08 6.17 7.14
C GLY A 248 8.40 5.20 6.00
N THR A 249 9.68 5.07 5.70
CA THR A 249 10.19 4.05 4.81
C THR A 249 11.17 3.18 5.60
N ASP A 250 11.00 1.86 5.55
CA ASP A 250 11.87 0.93 6.27
C ASP A 250 13.22 0.71 5.55
N GLU A 251 14.08 -0.12 6.14
CA GLU A 251 15.39 -0.46 5.59
C GLU A 251 15.29 -1.18 4.22
N ALA A 252 14.16 -1.85 3.97
CA ALA A 252 13.84 -2.53 2.72
C ALA A 252 13.32 -1.59 1.63
N GLY A 253 12.98 -0.35 1.97
CA GLY A 253 12.36 0.62 1.08
C GLY A 253 10.82 0.51 0.98
N ARG A 254 10.17 -0.25 1.87
CA ARG A 254 8.70 -0.29 1.98
C ARG A 254 8.19 0.87 2.80
N VAL A 255 6.96 1.28 2.52
CA VAL A 255 6.29 2.37 3.24
C VAL A 255 5.45 1.78 4.36
N VAL A 256 5.84 2.01 5.61
CA VAL A 256 5.28 1.37 6.80
C VAL A 256 5.09 2.36 7.94
N THR A 257 4.17 2.08 8.85
CA THR A 257 4.02 2.81 10.12
C THR A 257 5.21 2.54 11.05
N ASP A 258 5.26 3.27 12.17
CA ASP A 258 6.28 3.05 13.22
C ASP A 258 6.21 1.62 13.81
N GLU A 259 5.04 0.99 13.78
CA GLU A 259 4.82 -0.41 14.18
C GLU A 259 5.15 -1.43 13.06
N GLY A 260 5.63 -0.98 11.91
CA GLY A 260 5.98 -1.83 10.77
C GLY A 260 4.80 -2.26 9.90
N ARG A 261 3.59 -1.71 10.12
CA ARG A 261 2.41 -2.03 9.31
C ARG A 261 2.46 -1.26 7.97
N PRO A 262 2.33 -1.91 6.81
CA PRO A 262 2.24 -1.22 5.53
C PRO A 262 0.98 -0.35 5.40
N VAL A 263 1.15 0.82 4.78
CA VAL A 263 0.04 1.67 4.35
C VAL A 263 -0.51 1.22 2.98
N LEU A 264 -1.74 1.61 2.66
CA LEU A 264 -2.37 1.39 1.37
C LEU A 264 -1.78 2.33 0.32
N HIS A 265 -1.66 1.87 -0.93
CA HIS A 265 -1.13 2.67 -2.03
C HIS A 265 -2.22 3.01 -3.05
N LEU A 266 -2.18 4.25 -3.56
CA LEU A 266 -3.09 4.68 -4.61
C LEU A 266 -2.92 3.85 -5.90
N ASP A 267 -1.70 3.47 -6.24
CA ASP A 267 -1.44 2.66 -7.44
C ASP A 267 -2.03 1.25 -7.31
N ASP A 268 -2.01 0.67 -6.11
CA ASP A 268 -2.64 -0.62 -5.83
C ASP A 268 -4.16 -0.49 -5.98
N LEU A 269 -4.76 0.57 -5.39
CA LEU A 269 -6.19 0.87 -5.53
C LEU A 269 -6.59 1.05 -7.00
N VAL A 270 -5.88 1.86 -7.77
CA VAL A 270 -6.18 2.10 -9.18
C VAL A 270 -6.03 0.83 -10.01
N THR A 271 -4.99 0.02 -9.74
CA THR A 271 -4.79 -1.27 -10.41
C THR A 271 -5.99 -2.19 -10.18
N VAL A 272 -6.44 -2.34 -8.94
CA VAL A 272 -7.55 -3.25 -8.64
C VAL A 272 -8.91 -2.69 -9.07
N LEU A 273 -9.12 -1.37 -9.05
CA LEU A 273 -10.31 -0.73 -9.64
C LEU A 273 -10.43 -1.09 -11.13
N ARG A 274 -9.32 -1.07 -11.87
CA ARG A 274 -9.30 -1.49 -13.28
C ARG A 274 -9.53 -2.99 -13.44
N THR A 275 -8.87 -3.81 -12.62
CA THR A 275 -9.03 -5.29 -12.62
C THR A 275 -10.47 -5.73 -12.38
N PHE A 276 -11.20 -5.06 -11.47
CA PHE A 276 -12.58 -5.40 -11.11
C PHE A 276 -13.65 -4.50 -11.74
N SER A 277 -13.26 -3.64 -12.68
CA SER A 277 -14.21 -2.92 -13.53
C SER A 277 -14.94 -3.87 -14.50
N ASP A 278 -16.02 -3.40 -15.12
CA ASP A 278 -16.78 -4.16 -16.12
C ASP A 278 -15.94 -4.60 -17.33
N ALA A 279 -14.89 -3.83 -17.67
CA ALA A 279 -13.95 -4.16 -18.74
C ALA A 279 -12.74 -4.99 -18.26
N GLY A 280 -12.60 -5.16 -16.95
CA GLY A 280 -11.51 -5.86 -16.30
C GLY A 280 -11.63 -7.38 -16.36
N SER A 281 -10.62 -8.06 -15.82
CA SER A 281 -10.62 -9.53 -15.74
C SER A 281 -11.56 -10.08 -14.67
N GLY A 282 -11.92 -9.28 -13.66
CA GLY A 282 -12.72 -9.70 -12.49
C GLY A 282 -12.02 -10.71 -11.58
N ILE A 283 -10.73 -10.97 -11.83
CA ILE A 283 -9.87 -11.91 -11.10
C ILE A 283 -8.41 -11.54 -11.36
N PHE A 284 -7.54 -11.77 -10.38
CA PHE A 284 -6.10 -11.75 -10.60
C PHE A 284 -5.41 -12.99 -10.02
N GLN A 285 -4.24 -13.30 -10.57
CA GLN A 285 -3.41 -14.40 -10.09
C GLN A 285 -1.93 -14.17 -10.40
N CYS A 286 -1.10 -14.79 -9.57
CA CYS A 286 0.31 -15.08 -9.84
C CYS A 286 0.52 -16.57 -9.69
N LEU A 287 1.29 -17.19 -10.59
CA LEU A 287 1.70 -18.59 -10.52
C LEU A 287 3.22 -18.66 -10.60
N ILE A 288 3.85 -19.37 -9.68
CA ILE A 288 5.27 -19.75 -9.81
C ILE A 288 5.32 -21.19 -10.30
N VAL A 289 5.75 -21.34 -11.54
CA VAL A 289 5.66 -22.57 -12.33
C VAL A 289 7.08 -23.12 -12.57
N PRO A 290 7.41 -24.29 -12.02
CA PRO A 290 8.67 -24.95 -12.35
C PRO A 290 8.68 -25.41 -13.81
N ARG A 291 9.84 -25.30 -14.46
CA ARG A 291 10.03 -25.76 -15.84
C ARG A 291 10.00 -27.29 -15.91
N GLN A 292 9.36 -27.84 -16.96
CA GLN A 292 9.21 -29.30 -17.13
C GLN A 292 10.55 -30.03 -17.18
N GLU A 293 11.53 -29.46 -17.89
CA GLU A 293 12.90 -29.98 -17.96
C GLU A 293 13.58 -30.05 -16.59
N GLY A 294 13.38 -29.02 -15.75
CA GLY A 294 13.91 -28.98 -14.39
C GLY A 294 13.26 -30.02 -13.49
N LEU A 295 11.93 -30.18 -13.56
CA LEU A 295 11.20 -31.20 -12.79
C LEU A 295 11.66 -32.61 -13.14
N LYS A 296 11.87 -32.88 -14.43
CA LYS A 296 12.42 -34.15 -14.90
C LYS A 296 13.84 -34.37 -14.36
N ALA A 297 14.71 -33.36 -14.46
CA ALA A 297 16.08 -33.45 -13.97
C ALA A 297 16.15 -33.69 -12.44
N VAL A 298 15.30 -33.02 -11.65
CA VAL A 298 15.22 -33.25 -10.20
C VAL A 298 14.79 -34.68 -9.89
N LYS A 299 13.79 -35.19 -10.59
CA LYS A 299 13.32 -36.57 -10.41
C LYS A 299 14.43 -37.58 -10.71
N GLU A 300 15.10 -37.45 -11.84
CA GLU A 300 16.23 -38.30 -12.23
C GLU A 300 17.38 -38.21 -11.22
N TYR A 301 17.70 -37.00 -10.73
CA TYR A 301 18.75 -36.77 -9.74
C TYR A 301 18.42 -37.40 -8.38
N ALA A 302 17.18 -37.28 -7.91
CA ALA A 302 16.71 -37.91 -6.67
C ALA A 302 16.71 -39.43 -6.78
N GLU A 303 16.20 -40.00 -7.88
CA GLU A 303 16.20 -41.45 -8.11
C GLU A 303 17.63 -42.03 -8.16
N ALA A 304 18.58 -41.30 -8.77
CA ALA A 304 19.98 -41.69 -8.81
C ALA A 304 20.65 -41.68 -7.42
N SER A 305 20.39 -40.66 -6.61
CA SER A 305 20.88 -40.58 -5.21
C SER A 305 20.41 -41.79 -4.40
N GLN A 306 19.13 -42.13 -4.50
CA GLN A 306 18.58 -43.26 -3.77
C GLN A 306 19.13 -44.61 -4.20
N ALA A 307 19.36 -44.81 -5.50
CA ALA A 307 20.00 -46.01 -6.01
C ALA A 307 21.44 -46.18 -5.48
N ALA A 308 22.13 -45.08 -5.15
CA ALA A 308 23.47 -45.09 -4.56
C ALA A 308 23.50 -45.38 -3.05
N GLY A 309 22.34 -45.38 -2.38
CA GLY A 309 22.21 -45.64 -0.95
C GLY A 309 22.18 -44.37 -0.08
N PRO A 310 22.15 -44.50 1.26
CA PRO A 310 21.95 -43.37 2.17
C PRO A 310 23.07 -42.31 2.09
N LEU A 311 22.69 -41.03 2.14
CA LEU A 311 23.63 -39.91 2.19
C LEU A 311 24.56 -40.01 3.42
N SER A 312 25.87 -39.98 3.14
CA SER A 312 26.92 -40.18 4.15
C SER A 312 27.31 -38.87 4.85
N GLY A 313 26.42 -38.35 5.71
CA GLY A 313 26.69 -37.22 6.59
C GLY A 313 26.39 -35.82 6.02
N PRO A 314 26.64 -34.74 6.80
CA PRO A 314 26.15 -33.39 6.50
C PRO A 314 26.71 -32.78 5.20
N SER A 315 27.91 -33.16 4.78
CA SER A 315 28.51 -32.63 3.53
C SER A 315 27.85 -33.20 2.28
N ALA A 316 27.60 -34.52 2.24
CA ALA A 316 26.90 -35.17 1.14
C ALA A 316 25.46 -34.66 1.01
N THR A 317 24.83 -34.44 2.17
CA THR A 317 23.52 -33.82 2.35
C THR A 317 23.46 -32.42 1.71
N ARG A 318 24.39 -31.53 2.05
CA ARG A 318 24.46 -30.18 1.43
C ARG A 318 24.71 -30.22 -0.08
N GLN A 319 25.59 -31.11 -0.56
CA GLN A 319 25.86 -31.25 -1.99
C GLN A 319 24.62 -31.75 -2.76
N PHE A 320 23.87 -32.68 -2.17
CA PHE A 320 22.63 -33.17 -2.74
C PHE A 320 21.58 -32.06 -2.87
N VAL A 321 21.40 -31.22 -1.85
CA VAL A 321 20.50 -30.04 -1.95
C VAL A 321 20.91 -29.09 -3.05
N ALA A 322 22.21 -28.75 -3.08
CA ALA A 322 22.72 -27.88 -4.12
C ALA A 322 22.46 -28.47 -5.51
N GLY A 323 22.63 -29.79 -5.67
CA GLY A 323 22.31 -30.52 -6.89
C GLY A 323 20.83 -30.50 -7.25
N LEU A 324 19.91 -30.66 -6.29
CA LEU A 324 18.47 -30.55 -6.51
C LEU A 324 18.08 -29.14 -6.98
N GLY A 325 18.62 -28.11 -6.35
CA GLY A 325 18.39 -26.72 -6.74
C GLY A 325 18.90 -26.43 -8.16
N GLN A 326 20.11 -26.88 -8.47
CA GLN A 326 20.70 -26.76 -9.82
C GLN A 326 19.90 -27.54 -10.88
N ALA A 327 19.43 -28.74 -10.54
CA ALA A 327 18.65 -29.56 -11.44
C ALA A 327 17.28 -28.95 -11.75
N LEU A 328 16.61 -28.34 -10.76
CA LEU A 328 15.30 -27.71 -10.99
C LEU A 328 15.42 -26.42 -11.80
N GLY A 329 16.49 -25.66 -11.57
CA GLY A 329 16.70 -24.37 -12.22
C GLY A 329 15.72 -23.29 -11.75
N GLU A 330 15.62 -22.22 -12.52
CA GLU A 330 14.69 -21.12 -12.25
C GLU A 330 13.24 -21.53 -12.57
N GLN A 331 12.31 -20.92 -11.86
CA GLN A 331 10.88 -21.10 -12.07
C GLN A 331 10.29 -19.84 -12.68
N ASP A 332 9.37 -20.01 -13.63
CA ASP A 332 8.74 -18.90 -14.31
C ASP A 332 7.60 -18.35 -13.46
N VAL A 333 7.45 -17.03 -13.43
CA VAL A 333 6.34 -16.36 -12.76
C VAL A 333 5.35 -15.87 -13.82
N VAL A 334 4.09 -16.25 -13.66
CA VAL A 334 3.03 -15.95 -14.63
C VAL A 334 1.92 -15.17 -13.95
N TYR A 335 1.70 -13.94 -14.44
CA TYR A 335 0.62 -13.07 -13.98
C TYR A 335 -0.59 -13.15 -14.90
N ASN A 336 -1.77 -12.98 -14.33
CA ASN A 336 -3.00 -12.76 -15.10
C ASN A 336 -3.93 -11.83 -14.32
N GLY A 337 -4.62 -10.94 -15.02
CA GLY A 337 -5.59 -9.99 -14.47
C GLY A 337 -5.01 -8.69 -13.91
N VAL A 338 -3.69 -8.60 -13.74
CA VAL A 338 -2.97 -7.38 -13.36
C VAL A 338 -1.73 -7.19 -14.25
N PRO A 339 -1.26 -5.96 -14.48
CA PRO A 339 0.01 -5.73 -15.17
C PRO A 339 1.18 -6.36 -14.41
N ALA A 340 2.08 -7.05 -15.11
CA ALA A 340 3.18 -7.81 -14.51
C ALA A 340 4.26 -6.93 -13.85
N ASP A 341 4.33 -5.66 -14.27
CA ASP A 341 5.19 -4.60 -13.76
C ASP A 341 4.51 -3.74 -12.67
N SER A 342 3.28 -4.07 -12.27
CA SER A 342 2.58 -3.36 -11.20
C SER A 342 3.10 -3.74 -9.81
N ARG A 343 2.92 -2.84 -8.84
CA ARG A 343 3.18 -3.14 -7.43
C ARG A 343 2.33 -4.32 -6.92
N VAL A 344 1.06 -4.43 -7.35
CA VAL A 344 0.20 -5.58 -7.02
C VAL A 344 0.84 -6.90 -7.46
N ALA A 345 1.36 -6.99 -8.69
CA ALA A 345 2.06 -8.17 -9.19
C ALA A 345 3.29 -8.53 -8.32
N ARG A 346 4.08 -7.52 -7.93
CA ARG A 346 5.23 -7.72 -7.05
C ARG A 346 4.84 -8.28 -5.69
N VAL A 347 3.83 -7.69 -5.03
CA VAL A 347 3.37 -8.13 -3.71
C VAL A 347 2.88 -9.58 -3.75
N ILE A 348 2.05 -9.94 -4.74
CA ILE A 348 1.49 -11.29 -4.81
C ILE A 348 2.57 -12.34 -5.14
N ALA A 349 3.56 -12.03 -5.97
CA ALA A 349 4.67 -12.93 -6.26
C ALA A 349 5.58 -13.12 -5.05
N GLU A 350 5.93 -12.03 -4.37
CA GLU A 350 6.78 -12.06 -3.19
C GLU A 350 6.13 -12.86 -2.06
N ALA A 351 4.84 -12.62 -1.77
CA ALA A 351 4.13 -13.32 -0.70
C ALA A 351 4.02 -14.84 -0.94
N ASP A 352 3.75 -15.27 -2.19
CA ASP A 352 3.72 -16.70 -2.54
C ASP A 352 5.11 -17.34 -2.41
N TYR A 353 6.15 -16.67 -2.90
CA TYR A 353 7.52 -17.18 -2.76
C TYR A 353 7.92 -17.29 -1.29
N ARG A 354 7.61 -16.27 -0.48
CA ARG A 354 7.91 -16.25 0.95
C ARG A 354 7.17 -17.35 1.71
N MET A 355 5.88 -17.58 1.44
CA MET A 355 5.13 -18.71 1.98
C MET A 355 5.82 -20.04 1.68
N LYS A 356 6.29 -20.24 0.44
CA LYS A 356 6.98 -21.46 0.04
C LYS A 356 8.28 -21.65 0.79
N LEU A 357 9.09 -20.59 0.93
CA LEU A 357 10.33 -20.63 1.70
C LEU A 357 10.11 -20.97 3.18
N ILE A 358 9.05 -20.43 3.79
CA ILE A 358 8.63 -20.78 5.16
C ILE A 358 8.28 -22.27 5.24
N GLY A 359 7.39 -22.73 4.36
CA GLY A 359 6.91 -24.11 4.42
C GLY A 359 7.97 -25.17 4.13
N ILE A 360 9.04 -24.83 3.40
CA ILE A 360 10.19 -25.73 3.16
C ILE A 360 11.36 -25.49 4.11
N ASP A 361 11.19 -24.74 5.20
CA ASP A 361 12.22 -24.51 6.22
C ASP A 361 13.48 -23.82 5.68
N LYS A 362 13.32 -22.89 4.74
CA LYS A 362 14.40 -21.98 4.32
C LYS A 362 14.37 -20.65 5.06
N VAL A 363 13.21 -20.27 5.57
CA VAL A 363 12.98 -19.03 6.32
C VAL A 363 12.03 -19.38 7.47
N GLN A 364 12.21 -18.73 8.62
CA GLN A 364 11.24 -18.78 9.72
C GLN A 364 10.05 -17.85 9.42
N GLY A 365 8.89 -18.09 10.03
CA GLY A 365 7.78 -17.15 9.93
C GLY A 365 6.79 -17.32 11.08
N ALA A 366 6.80 -16.40 12.04
CA ALA A 366 5.85 -16.36 13.17
C ALA A 366 5.64 -17.71 13.89
N GLY A 367 6.71 -18.52 13.99
CA GLY A 367 6.66 -19.86 14.58
C GLY A 367 5.73 -20.84 13.87
N ILE A 368 5.40 -20.63 12.59
CA ILE A 368 4.72 -21.61 11.73
C ILE A 368 5.65 -22.80 11.53
N GLN A 369 5.14 -24.01 11.76
CA GLN A 369 5.94 -25.22 11.55
C GLN A 369 6.09 -25.47 10.05
N SER A 370 7.31 -25.80 9.60
CA SER A 370 7.52 -26.20 8.22
C SER A 370 6.83 -27.53 7.92
N TYR A 371 6.60 -27.84 6.65
CA TYR A 371 6.10 -29.15 6.23
C TYR A 371 7.00 -30.28 6.76
N PHE A 372 8.31 -30.05 6.81
CA PHE A 372 9.25 -31.04 7.34
C PHE A 372 9.10 -31.26 8.85
N ASP A 373 8.85 -30.21 9.64
CA ASP A 373 8.62 -30.36 11.09
C ASP A 373 7.36 -31.20 11.35
N LEU A 374 6.30 -30.89 10.61
CA LEU A 374 5.03 -31.60 10.68
C LEU A 374 5.16 -33.06 10.22
N LEU A 375 5.90 -33.30 9.13
CA LEU A 375 6.15 -34.65 8.63
C LEU A 375 6.93 -35.48 9.65
N GLY A 376 7.97 -34.91 10.26
CA GLY A 376 8.76 -35.57 11.31
C GLY A 376 7.91 -35.93 12.54
N ALA A 377 7.05 -35.01 12.97
CA ALA A 377 6.13 -35.23 14.10
C ALA A 377 5.06 -36.31 13.81
N SER A 378 4.61 -36.42 12.55
CA SER A 378 3.62 -37.42 12.15
C SER A 378 4.11 -38.87 12.19
N GLY A 379 5.44 -39.08 12.19
CA GLY A 379 6.06 -40.41 12.05
C GLY A 379 5.89 -41.06 10.67
N ASN A 380 5.21 -40.40 9.73
CA ASN A 380 4.97 -40.88 8.37
C ASN A 380 6.12 -40.52 7.41
N THR A 381 7.35 -40.81 7.84
CA THR A 381 8.57 -40.52 7.07
C THR A 381 8.93 -41.64 6.09
N SER A 382 8.15 -42.73 6.07
CA SER A 382 8.33 -43.87 5.16
C SER A 382 7.44 -43.68 3.93
N GLY A 383 8.02 -43.26 2.80
CA GLY A 383 7.24 -43.00 1.57
C GLY A 383 8.05 -42.36 0.45
N VAL A 384 7.33 -41.91 -0.59
CA VAL A 384 7.87 -41.39 -1.87
C VAL A 384 9.04 -40.41 -1.65
N PRO A 385 10.20 -40.63 -2.29
CA PRO A 385 11.42 -39.84 -2.18
C PRO A 385 11.24 -38.34 -2.35
N MET A 386 10.37 -38.01 -3.30
CA MET A 386 10.08 -36.66 -3.74
C MET A 386 8.58 -36.40 -3.56
N LYS A 387 8.26 -35.38 -2.79
CA LYS A 387 6.91 -34.87 -2.60
C LYS A 387 6.74 -33.64 -3.46
N ALA A 388 5.82 -33.71 -4.42
CA ALA A 388 5.34 -32.54 -5.13
C ALA A 388 4.11 -32.01 -4.41
N LEU A 389 4.21 -30.80 -3.87
CA LEU A 389 3.14 -30.13 -3.14
C LEU A 389 2.72 -28.88 -3.91
N ARG A 390 1.49 -28.46 -3.69
CA ARG A 390 0.97 -27.19 -4.18
C ARG A 390 0.40 -26.40 -3.02
N TRP A 391 0.91 -25.20 -2.81
CA TRP A 391 0.38 -24.24 -1.84
C TRP A 391 0.01 -22.95 -2.56
N TRP A 392 -1.15 -22.39 -2.25
CA TRP A 392 -1.52 -21.10 -2.81
C TRP A 392 -2.30 -20.27 -1.82
N LEU A 393 -2.14 -18.95 -1.92
CA LEU A 393 -2.86 -17.98 -1.12
C LEU A 393 -4.08 -17.50 -1.89
N THR A 394 -5.21 -17.41 -1.20
CA THR A 394 -6.46 -16.87 -1.74
C THR A 394 -7.22 -16.14 -0.66
N THR A 395 -8.38 -15.59 -0.95
CA THR A 395 -9.12 -14.76 0.00
C THR A 395 -9.83 -15.60 1.06
N ASP A 396 -9.86 -15.08 2.30
CA ASP A 396 -10.62 -15.63 3.45
C ASP A 396 -11.28 -14.47 4.21
N PHE A 397 -12.54 -14.21 3.91
CA PHE A 397 -13.32 -13.24 4.66
C PHE A 397 -14.30 -14.01 5.54
N ASP A 398 -14.24 -13.78 6.85
CA ASP A 398 -15.19 -14.37 7.80
C ASP A 398 -16.62 -13.89 7.47
N ALA A 399 -16.74 -12.62 7.08
CA ALA A 399 -17.95 -12.03 6.56
C ALA A 399 -17.64 -10.76 5.75
N VAL A 400 -18.50 -10.50 4.77
CA VAL A 400 -18.68 -9.18 4.17
C VAL A 400 -20.08 -8.73 4.58
N LEU A 401 -20.16 -7.89 5.60
CA LEU A 401 -21.42 -7.43 6.14
C LEU A 401 -21.91 -6.21 5.36
N HIS A 402 -23.22 -6.09 5.17
CA HIS A 402 -23.83 -4.88 4.62
C HIS A 402 -25.02 -4.41 5.48
N SER A 403 -25.29 -3.10 5.50
CA SER A 403 -26.53 -2.52 6.04
C SER A 403 -27.76 -2.99 5.23
N ALA A 404 -28.97 -2.78 5.74
CA ALA A 404 -30.19 -3.14 5.01
C ALA A 404 -30.27 -2.42 3.64
N ASP A 405 -29.85 -1.16 3.62
CA ASP A 405 -29.89 -0.26 2.47
C ASP A 405 -28.68 -0.40 1.52
N ARG A 406 -27.73 -1.29 1.87
CA ARG A 406 -26.51 -1.58 1.11
C ARG A 406 -25.68 -0.33 0.81
N ASP A 407 -25.59 0.55 1.80
CA ASP A 407 -24.80 1.79 1.77
C ASP A 407 -23.59 1.72 2.71
N VAL A 408 -23.57 0.78 3.67
CA VAL A 408 -22.46 0.55 4.58
C VAL A 408 -22.04 -0.90 4.47
N PHE A 409 -20.79 -1.12 4.09
CA PHE A 409 -20.18 -2.45 4.01
C PHE A 409 -19.04 -2.55 5.02
N GLU A 410 -19.01 -3.64 5.78
CA GLU A 410 -17.91 -3.95 6.69
C GLU A 410 -17.25 -5.27 6.30
N LEU A 411 -15.94 -5.18 6.21
CA LEU A 411 -15.03 -6.23 5.80
C LEU A 411 -14.50 -6.91 7.07
N VAL A 412 -14.75 -8.22 7.26
CA VAL A 412 -14.45 -8.93 8.53
C VAL A 412 -13.54 -10.14 8.30
N GLY A 413 -12.56 -10.34 9.18
CA GLY A 413 -11.77 -11.57 9.28
C GLY A 413 -10.35 -11.49 8.73
N SER A 414 -9.69 -12.66 8.70
CA SER A 414 -8.29 -12.83 8.32
C SER A 414 -8.16 -13.07 6.83
N ARG A 415 -8.00 -11.99 6.06
CA ARG A 415 -8.15 -11.86 4.58
C ARG A 415 -7.53 -12.92 3.69
N VAL A 416 -6.62 -13.75 4.21
CA VAL A 416 -5.81 -14.68 3.44
C VAL A 416 -5.99 -16.12 3.95
N LEU A 417 -6.37 -17.00 3.03
CA LEU A 417 -6.45 -18.45 3.19
C LEU A 417 -5.28 -19.08 2.44
N CYS A 418 -4.44 -19.83 3.15
CA CYS A 418 -3.55 -20.79 2.52
C CYS A 418 -4.33 -22.07 2.19
N LYS A 419 -4.25 -22.52 0.93
CA LYS A 419 -4.77 -23.81 0.49
C LYS A 419 -3.64 -24.72 0.08
N SER A 420 -3.87 -26.02 0.21
CA SER A 420 -2.92 -27.04 -0.19
C SER A 420 -3.53 -28.16 -1.02
N GLU A 421 -2.68 -28.77 -1.83
CA GLU A 421 -2.97 -29.94 -2.66
C GLU A 421 -1.68 -30.77 -2.83
N ASP A 422 -1.80 -32.09 -2.89
CA ASP A 422 -0.72 -33.00 -3.27
C ASP A 422 -0.71 -33.18 -4.79
N GLU A 423 0.49 -33.27 -5.37
CA GLU A 423 0.66 -33.51 -6.80
C GLU A 423 1.63 -34.69 -7.06
N PHE A 424 1.61 -35.21 -8.28
CA PHE A 424 2.59 -36.20 -8.75
C PHE A 424 3.35 -35.71 -9.98
N ILE A 425 4.63 -36.07 -10.08
CA ILE A 425 5.47 -35.76 -11.24
C ILE A 425 5.60 -37.01 -12.13
N ASN A 426 5.07 -36.91 -13.34
CA ASN A 426 5.14 -37.96 -14.36
C ASN A 426 6.56 -38.15 -14.89
N ALA A 427 6.77 -39.20 -15.69
CA ALA A 427 8.10 -39.49 -16.26
C ALA A 427 8.61 -38.40 -17.22
N ASP A 428 7.71 -37.61 -17.79
CA ASP A 428 8.01 -36.49 -18.69
C ASP A 428 8.20 -35.16 -17.96
N GLY A 429 8.14 -35.14 -16.62
CA GLY A 429 8.23 -33.92 -15.81
C GLY A 429 6.91 -33.16 -15.67
N THR A 430 5.81 -33.63 -16.26
CA THR A 430 4.50 -33.00 -16.08
C THR A 430 3.97 -33.25 -14.67
N ARG A 431 3.32 -32.23 -14.09
CA ARG A 431 2.69 -32.35 -12.77
C ARG A 431 1.21 -32.69 -12.92
N GLN A 432 0.74 -33.66 -12.16
CA GLN A 432 -0.65 -34.09 -12.11
C GLN A 432 -1.28 -33.73 -10.77
N GLN A 433 -2.32 -32.91 -10.83
CA GLN A 433 -3.17 -32.54 -9.70
C GLN A 433 -4.02 -33.72 -9.23
N THR A 434 -4.13 -33.86 -7.91
CA THR A 434 -4.90 -34.95 -7.28
C THR A 434 -6.27 -34.50 -6.79
N GLY A 435 -6.46 -33.20 -6.60
CA GLY A 435 -7.62 -32.62 -5.91
C GLY A 435 -7.69 -32.95 -4.43
N GLN A 436 -6.64 -33.55 -3.86
CA GLN A 436 -6.58 -34.00 -2.47
C GLN A 436 -5.37 -33.42 -1.77
N SER A 437 -5.45 -33.26 -0.45
CA SER A 437 -4.34 -32.82 0.39
C SER A 437 -4.15 -33.82 1.52
N SER A 438 -2.95 -34.37 1.64
CA SER A 438 -2.55 -35.24 2.74
C SER A 438 -2.66 -34.51 4.09
N ALA A 439 -2.80 -35.28 5.17
CA ALA A 439 -2.99 -34.70 6.51
C ALA A 439 -1.88 -33.70 6.88
N VAL A 440 -0.62 -34.01 6.60
CA VAL A 440 0.53 -33.11 6.84
C VAL A 440 0.43 -31.84 5.98
N ASN A 441 0.07 -31.98 4.71
CA ASN A 441 -0.04 -30.86 3.78
C ASN A 441 -1.23 -29.94 4.12
N SER A 442 -2.36 -30.52 4.54
CA SER A 442 -3.52 -29.79 5.05
C SER A 442 -3.21 -29.10 6.38
N GLN A 443 -2.45 -29.75 7.27
CA GLN A 443 -2.04 -29.15 8.54
C GLN A 443 -1.15 -27.93 8.33
N PHE A 444 -0.17 -27.98 7.42
CA PHE A 444 0.65 -26.82 7.09
C PHE A 444 -0.21 -25.63 6.65
N ALA A 445 -1.10 -25.84 5.69
CA ALA A 445 -1.99 -24.78 5.20
C ALA A 445 -2.88 -24.19 6.31
N ALA A 446 -3.45 -25.05 7.15
CA ALA A 446 -4.27 -24.62 8.29
C ALA A 446 -3.45 -23.83 9.32
N GLU A 447 -2.23 -24.26 9.65
CA GLU A 447 -1.34 -23.51 10.56
C GLU A 447 -0.95 -22.16 9.98
N PHE A 448 -0.62 -22.12 8.68
CA PHE A 448 -0.28 -20.88 7.99
C PHE A 448 -1.45 -19.88 8.03
N THR A 449 -2.67 -20.33 7.71
CA THR A 449 -3.88 -19.50 7.82
C THR A 449 -4.11 -19.03 9.27
N ASN A 450 -4.05 -19.92 10.25
CA ASN A 450 -4.35 -19.59 11.65
C ASN A 450 -3.34 -18.60 12.24
N LYS A 451 -2.08 -18.63 11.79
CA LYS A 451 -1.01 -17.74 12.25
C LYS A 451 -0.79 -16.55 11.32
N PHE A 452 -1.63 -16.37 10.29
CA PHE A 452 -1.41 -15.35 9.27
C PHE A 452 -1.32 -13.93 9.85
N GLN A 453 -2.14 -13.60 10.86
CA GLN A 453 -2.08 -12.27 11.50
C GLN A 453 -0.76 -12.02 12.21
N ALA A 454 -0.24 -13.03 12.92
CA ALA A 454 1.08 -12.93 13.56
C ALA A 454 2.20 -12.82 12.51
N LEU A 455 2.05 -13.56 11.40
CA LEU A 455 2.98 -13.50 10.28
C LEU A 455 2.97 -12.12 9.60
N ALA A 456 1.81 -11.51 9.40
CA ALA A 456 1.67 -10.18 8.82
C ALA A 456 2.22 -9.06 9.72
N ALA A 457 2.25 -9.27 11.04
CA ALA A 457 2.91 -8.36 11.98
C ALA A 457 4.44 -8.50 12.00
N GLU A 458 4.97 -9.67 11.63
CA GLU A 458 6.42 -9.94 11.60
C GLU A 458 7.04 -9.64 10.22
N ASP A 459 6.34 -9.95 9.14
CA ASP A 459 6.82 -9.80 7.77
C ASP A 459 5.83 -8.95 6.94
N PRO A 460 6.18 -7.68 6.66
CA PRO A 460 5.28 -6.71 6.04
C PRO A 460 4.67 -7.15 4.70
N VAL A 461 5.31 -8.05 3.94
CA VAL A 461 4.75 -8.51 2.65
C VAL A 461 3.38 -9.20 2.82
N PHE A 462 3.17 -9.88 3.94
CA PHE A 462 1.89 -10.55 4.19
C PHE A 462 0.79 -9.56 4.61
N ALA A 463 1.16 -8.45 5.25
CA ALA A 463 0.24 -7.33 5.47
C ALA A 463 -0.04 -6.56 4.17
N GLU A 464 0.94 -6.38 3.28
CA GLU A 464 0.71 -5.83 1.93
C GLU A 464 -0.23 -6.74 1.12
N LEU A 465 -0.13 -8.06 1.25
CA LEU A 465 -1.07 -8.99 0.61
C LEU A 465 -2.49 -8.84 1.16
N GLN A 466 -2.67 -8.64 2.46
CA GLN A 466 -3.99 -8.32 3.04
C GLN A 466 -4.54 -7.02 2.44
N ASN A 467 -3.70 -6.00 2.33
CA ASN A 467 -4.06 -4.72 1.75
C ASN A 467 -4.51 -4.86 0.29
N VAL A 468 -3.80 -5.66 -0.52
CA VAL A 468 -4.20 -5.98 -1.91
C VAL A 468 -5.57 -6.66 -1.94
N PHE A 469 -5.83 -7.64 -1.06
CA PHE A 469 -7.13 -8.32 -0.99
C PHE A 469 -8.27 -7.41 -0.51
N ASP A 470 -7.99 -6.52 0.43
CA ASP A 470 -8.95 -5.57 0.97
C ASP A 470 -9.35 -4.52 -0.08
N LEU A 471 -8.38 -3.94 -0.77
CA LEU A 471 -8.62 -3.03 -1.90
C LEU A 471 -9.36 -3.74 -3.04
N SER A 472 -8.99 -4.99 -3.33
CA SER A 472 -9.66 -5.78 -4.38
C SER A 472 -11.10 -6.09 -4.04
N LEU A 473 -11.41 -6.40 -2.78
CA LEU A 473 -12.79 -6.62 -2.35
C LEU A 473 -13.58 -5.31 -2.41
N ALA A 474 -12.97 -4.18 -2.03
CA ALA A 474 -13.62 -2.88 -2.18
C ALA A 474 -13.94 -2.58 -3.65
N ALA A 475 -12.99 -2.78 -4.56
CA ALA A 475 -13.22 -2.61 -6.00
C ALA A 475 -14.31 -3.56 -6.55
N ALA A 476 -14.30 -4.83 -6.13
CA ALA A 476 -15.33 -5.79 -6.52
C ALA A 476 -16.72 -5.42 -5.97
N LEU A 477 -16.80 -4.90 -4.74
CA LEU A 477 -18.04 -4.39 -4.14
C LEU A 477 -18.60 -3.20 -4.92
N ILE A 478 -17.73 -2.27 -5.34
CA ILE A 478 -18.12 -1.10 -6.13
C ILE A 478 -18.84 -1.53 -7.41
N SER A 479 -18.26 -2.47 -8.15
CA SER A 479 -18.89 -3.01 -9.37
C SER A 479 -20.14 -3.85 -9.06
N ALA A 480 -20.07 -4.78 -8.11
CA ALA A 480 -21.15 -5.73 -7.85
C ALA A 480 -22.43 -5.08 -7.29
N GLU A 481 -22.30 -3.97 -6.55
CA GLU A 481 -23.41 -3.22 -5.97
C GLU A 481 -23.68 -1.90 -6.71
N SER A 482 -23.03 -1.68 -7.86
CA SER A 482 -23.12 -0.47 -8.68
C SER A 482 -22.97 0.81 -7.85
N LEU A 483 -22.01 0.82 -6.92
CA LEU A 483 -21.82 1.93 -5.98
C LEU A 483 -21.34 3.19 -6.70
N ASP A 484 -20.59 3.02 -7.78
CA ASP A 484 -20.14 4.06 -8.68
C ASP A 484 -21.33 4.77 -9.36
N GLU A 485 -22.26 3.99 -9.93
CA GLU A 485 -23.49 4.52 -10.52
C GLU A 485 -24.37 5.22 -9.46
N ARG A 486 -24.55 4.58 -8.30
CA ARG A 486 -25.36 5.12 -7.20
C ARG A 486 -24.77 6.42 -6.64
N ALA A 487 -23.45 6.51 -6.52
CA ALA A 487 -22.74 7.72 -6.09
C ALA A 487 -22.70 8.79 -7.20
N GLY A 488 -22.95 8.40 -8.46
CA GLY A 488 -22.68 9.23 -9.63
C GLY A 488 -21.19 9.52 -9.83
N TRP A 489 -20.32 8.59 -9.44
CA TRP A 489 -18.87 8.66 -9.62
C TRP A 489 -18.46 7.69 -10.72
N ASN A 490 -17.71 8.16 -11.72
CA ASN A 490 -17.35 7.39 -12.91
C ASN A 490 -15.85 7.04 -12.96
N GLY A 491 -15.06 7.46 -11.96
CA GLY A 491 -13.64 7.16 -11.88
C GLY A 491 -12.84 7.62 -13.10
N ASP A 492 -13.21 8.71 -13.77
CA ASP A 492 -12.66 9.15 -15.06
C ASP A 492 -11.13 9.04 -15.18
N VAL A 493 -10.39 9.54 -14.20
CA VAL A 493 -8.92 9.56 -14.20
C VAL A 493 -8.36 8.22 -13.76
N PHE A 494 -8.94 7.59 -12.74
CA PHE A 494 -8.48 6.30 -12.23
C PHE A 494 -8.79 5.14 -13.18
N ALA A 495 -9.90 5.16 -13.90
CA ALA A 495 -10.26 4.16 -14.89
C ALA A 495 -9.40 4.26 -16.17
N ASN A 496 -8.80 5.41 -16.45
CA ASN A 496 -8.06 5.65 -17.67
C ASN A 496 -6.54 5.61 -17.46
N GLU A 497 -5.89 4.57 -17.95
CA GLU A 497 -4.43 4.37 -17.86
C GLU A 497 -3.61 5.52 -18.48
N ALA A 498 -4.12 6.18 -19.52
CA ALA A 498 -3.44 7.31 -20.13
C ALA A 498 -3.52 8.59 -19.27
N LEU A 499 -4.56 8.72 -18.43
CA LEU A 499 -4.72 9.86 -17.52
C LEU A 499 -4.00 9.62 -16.20
N TYR A 500 -4.07 8.41 -15.66
CA TYR A 500 -3.31 7.98 -14.49
C TYR A 500 -2.47 6.73 -14.82
N PRO A 501 -1.21 6.90 -15.25
CA PRO A 501 -0.28 5.78 -15.34
C PRO A 501 0.19 5.40 -13.93
N THR A 502 -0.08 4.16 -13.51
CA THR A 502 0.44 3.62 -12.24
C THR A 502 1.96 3.48 -12.30
N GLU A 503 2.64 3.59 -11.16
CA GLU A 503 4.08 3.34 -11.09
C GLU A 503 4.40 1.91 -11.53
N THR A 504 5.41 1.77 -12.38
CA THR A 504 5.89 0.48 -12.87
C THR A 504 7.23 0.14 -12.25
N ALA A 505 7.43 -1.15 -11.97
CA ALA A 505 8.67 -1.72 -11.48
C ALA A 505 9.18 -2.79 -12.45
N ALA A 506 10.42 -3.25 -12.25
CA ALA A 506 10.90 -4.41 -13.00
C ALA A 506 10.01 -5.63 -12.71
N GLU A 507 9.50 -6.25 -13.77
CA GLU A 507 8.70 -7.47 -13.68
C GLU A 507 9.54 -8.58 -13.01
N ILE A 508 8.93 -9.26 -12.03
CA ILE A 508 9.47 -10.53 -11.52
C ILE A 508 9.05 -11.61 -12.51
N ALA A 509 9.93 -11.93 -13.45
CA ALA A 509 9.71 -12.93 -14.50
C ALA A 509 10.13 -14.34 -14.04
N THR A 510 11.17 -14.44 -13.22
CA THR A 510 11.64 -15.73 -12.67
C THR A 510 12.01 -15.64 -11.20
N VAL A 511 11.98 -16.78 -10.52
CA VAL A 511 12.45 -16.94 -9.14
C VAL A 511 13.41 -18.11 -9.02
N ASP A 512 14.27 -18.05 -8.01
CA ASP A 512 15.04 -19.22 -7.59
C ASP A 512 14.12 -20.35 -7.10
N THR A 513 14.68 -21.55 -7.10
CA THR A 513 13.87 -22.73 -6.85
C THR A 513 13.46 -22.88 -5.37
N ALA A 514 12.15 -23.05 -5.16
CA ALA A 514 11.55 -23.48 -3.90
C ALA A 514 11.61 -25.02 -3.74
N VAL A 515 12.82 -25.55 -3.58
CA VAL A 515 13.08 -26.95 -3.22
C VAL A 515 13.92 -27.00 -1.95
N ASN A 516 13.62 -27.94 -1.06
CA ASN A 516 14.49 -28.29 0.04
C ASN A 516 14.37 -29.79 0.35
N HIS A 517 15.19 -30.29 1.26
CA HIS A 517 15.17 -31.66 1.71
C HIS A 517 15.32 -31.74 3.24
N ARG A 518 14.95 -32.90 3.81
CA ARG A 518 15.33 -33.26 5.17
C ARG A 518 15.54 -34.76 5.29
N VAL A 519 16.50 -35.16 6.11
CA VAL A 519 16.84 -36.57 6.39
C VAL A 519 16.06 -37.04 7.62
N TYR A 520 15.37 -38.18 7.50
CA TYR A 520 14.62 -38.82 8.59
C TYR A 520 15.15 -40.23 8.87
N ARG A 521 14.67 -40.84 9.97
CA ARG A 521 14.87 -42.27 10.21
C ARG A 521 14.12 -43.05 9.12
N GLY A 522 14.85 -43.66 8.19
CA GLY A 522 14.31 -44.49 7.11
C GLY A 522 14.47 -43.96 5.69
N GLY A 523 15.02 -42.75 5.49
CA GLY A 523 15.29 -42.22 4.15
C GLY A 523 15.38 -40.69 4.10
N GLU A 524 15.64 -40.18 2.91
CA GLU A 524 15.59 -38.75 2.59
C GLU A 524 14.24 -38.37 1.98
N VAL A 525 13.75 -37.17 2.31
CA VAL A 525 12.54 -36.60 1.69
C VAL A 525 12.90 -35.27 1.05
N VAL A 526 12.64 -35.18 -0.25
CA VAL A 526 12.73 -33.95 -1.04
C VAL A 526 11.34 -33.37 -1.20
N VAL A 527 11.19 -32.07 -0.98
CA VAL A 527 9.93 -31.36 -1.18
C VAL A 527 10.12 -30.30 -2.25
N GLN A 528 9.31 -30.40 -3.31
CA GLN A 528 9.16 -29.40 -4.34
C GLN A 528 7.77 -28.79 -4.22
N VAL A 529 7.70 -27.46 -4.19
CA VAL A 529 6.44 -26.74 -4.02
C VAL A 529 6.17 -25.85 -5.23
N ALA A 530 4.94 -25.90 -5.74
CA ALA A 530 4.43 -24.92 -6.68
C ALA A 530 3.17 -24.23 -6.13
N GLY A 531 2.61 -23.32 -6.92
CA GLY A 531 1.35 -22.66 -6.61
C GLY A 531 1.43 -21.17 -6.87
N GLY A 532 0.82 -20.35 -6.02
CA GLY A 532 0.63 -18.95 -6.36
C GLY A 532 -0.26 -18.15 -5.43
N VAL A 533 -0.75 -17.02 -5.92
CA VAL A 533 -1.81 -16.23 -5.29
C VAL A 533 -2.97 -16.12 -6.26
N ARG A 534 -4.20 -16.14 -5.74
CA ARG A 534 -5.41 -15.93 -6.53
C ARG A 534 -6.43 -15.08 -5.76
N GLY A 535 -6.78 -13.92 -6.32
CA GLY A 535 -7.89 -13.08 -5.85
C GLY A 535 -9.11 -13.21 -6.75
N ASP A 536 -10.11 -13.97 -6.29
CA ASP A 536 -11.39 -14.20 -6.99
C ASP A 536 -12.54 -13.66 -6.11
N LEU A 537 -12.66 -12.33 -6.06
CA LEU A 537 -13.50 -11.61 -5.09
C LEU A 537 -14.99 -11.72 -5.40
N ASN A 538 -15.34 -11.88 -6.68
CA ASN A 538 -16.73 -12.13 -7.10
C ASN A 538 -17.29 -13.41 -6.47
N ARG A 539 -16.47 -14.44 -6.21
CA ARG A 539 -16.91 -15.63 -5.46
C ARG A 539 -17.18 -15.36 -3.99
N VAL A 540 -16.48 -14.41 -3.38
CA VAL A 540 -16.73 -13.98 -1.99
C VAL A 540 -18.11 -13.34 -1.92
N LEU A 541 -18.40 -12.41 -2.85
CA LEU A 541 -19.69 -11.69 -2.91
C LEU A 541 -20.86 -12.59 -3.33
N ALA A 542 -20.61 -13.64 -4.12
CA ALA A 542 -21.62 -14.63 -4.48
C ALA A 542 -21.95 -15.63 -3.36
N ASN A 543 -21.14 -15.72 -2.30
CA ASN A 543 -21.35 -16.65 -1.20
C ASN A 543 -22.22 -16.02 -0.10
N SER A 544 -23.48 -16.45 0.01
CA SER A 544 -24.43 -15.93 1.01
C SER A 544 -24.09 -16.28 2.47
N GLU A 545 -23.18 -17.21 2.73
CA GLU A 545 -22.68 -17.46 4.09
C GLU A 545 -21.69 -16.38 4.54
N VAL A 546 -20.99 -15.77 3.58
CA VAL A 546 -19.97 -14.73 3.80
C VAL A 546 -20.57 -13.35 3.58
N TYR A 547 -21.19 -13.10 2.41
CA TYR A 547 -21.85 -11.84 2.07
C TYR A 547 -23.29 -11.81 2.61
N LYS A 548 -23.52 -11.04 3.66
CA LYS A 548 -24.78 -11.07 4.41
C LYS A 548 -25.07 -9.77 5.15
N THR A 549 -26.32 -9.58 5.53
CA THR A 549 -26.74 -8.40 6.30
C THR A 549 -26.14 -8.38 7.70
N GLY A 550 -25.58 -7.25 8.11
CA GLY A 550 -25.08 -7.01 9.46
C GLY A 550 -25.96 -6.01 10.20
N VAL A 551 -26.79 -6.47 11.15
CA VAL A 551 -27.70 -5.59 11.93
C VAL A 551 -26.96 -4.45 12.63
N ARG A 552 -25.71 -4.70 13.06
CA ARG A 552 -24.83 -3.70 13.70
C ARG A 552 -24.37 -2.57 12.77
N LEU A 553 -24.61 -2.68 11.46
CA LEU A 553 -24.27 -1.65 10.49
C LEU A 553 -25.40 -0.65 10.28
N GLN A 554 -26.62 -0.98 10.75
CA GLN A 554 -27.74 -0.05 10.62
C GLN A 554 -27.50 1.16 11.51
N ASN A 555 -27.49 2.36 10.92
CA ASN A 555 -27.20 3.62 11.60
C ASN A 555 -25.85 3.59 12.36
N LYS A 556 -24.88 2.84 11.83
CA LYS A 556 -23.53 2.77 12.42
C LYS A 556 -22.78 4.08 12.28
N PHE A 557 -23.01 4.77 11.16
CA PHE A 557 -22.44 6.06 10.84
C PHE A 557 -23.58 7.07 10.76
N ASP A 558 -23.40 8.22 11.39
CA ASP A 558 -24.31 9.36 11.23
C ASP A 558 -23.91 10.15 9.97
N ASP A 559 -24.89 10.77 9.29
CA ASP A 559 -24.64 11.53 8.04
C ASP A 559 -23.53 12.59 8.20
N GLY A 560 -23.42 13.20 9.39
CA GLY A 560 -22.38 14.19 9.68
C GLY A 560 -20.96 13.61 9.82
N GLU A 561 -20.81 12.33 10.14
CA GLU A 561 -19.51 11.65 10.15
C GLU A 561 -19.03 11.34 8.73
N LEU A 562 -19.98 11.10 7.82
CA LEU A 562 -19.74 10.81 6.40
C LEU A 562 -19.64 12.08 5.55
N GLU A 563 -20.10 13.22 6.07
CA GLU A 563 -20.03 14.50 5.38
C GLU A 563 -18.57 14.94 5.20
N ARG A 564 -18.11 14.90 3.95
CA ARG A 564 -16.77 15.30 3.58
C ARG A 564 -16.52 16.78 3.90
N PRO A 565 -15.51 17.11 4.72
CA PRO A 565 -15.16 18.50 4.97
C PRO A 565 -14.80 19.25 3.69
N ALA A 566 -15.22 20.51 3.60
CA ALA A 566 -15.02 21.32 2.40
C ALA A 566 -13.52 21.38 2.01
N GLY A 567 -13.23 21.07 0.75
CA GLY A 567 -11.88 21.09 0.20
C GLY A 567 -11.00 19.90 0.58
N ARG A 568 -11.45 18.98 1.45
CA ARG A 568 -10.68 17.79 1.84
C ARG A 568 -11.12 16.56 1.07
N TRP A 569 -10.19 15.63 0.86
CA TRP A 569 -10.45 14.29 0.31
C TRP A 569 -10.29 13.15 1.34
N TRP A 570 -9.89 13.48 2.57
CA TRP A 570 -9.84 12.55 3.69
C TRP A 570 -10.09 13.28 5.02
N TRP A 571 -10.54 12.55 6.04
CA TRP A 571 -10.73 13.04 7.41
C TRP A 571 -10.81 11.88 8.39
N ASP A 572 -10.62 12.15 9.68
CA ASP A 572 -10.85 11.19 10.75
C ASP A 572 -12.30 11.33 11.25
N ALA A 573 -13.03 10.22 11.30
CA ALA A 573 -14.35 10.19 11.90
C ALA A 573 -14.22 10.39 13.43
N ALA A 574 -15.21 11.02 14.06
CA ALA A 574 -15.21 11.17 15.52
C ALA A 574 -15.36 9.79 16.17
N ASN A 575 -14.50 9.48 17.14
CA ASN A 575 -14.59 8.25 17.94
C ASN A 575 -15.85 8.19 18.81
#